data_AF-A0A2A3LF44-F1
#
_entry.id   AF-A0A2A3LF44-F1
#
_cell.length_a   1.000
_cell.length_b   1.000
_cell.length_c   1.000
_cell.angle_alpha   90.00
_cell.angle_beta   90.00
_cell.angle_gamma   90.00
#
_symmetry.space_group_name_H-M   'P 1'
#
loop_
_entity.id
_entity.type
_entity.pdbx_description
1 polymer ?
#
loop_
_entity_poly.entity_id
_entity_poly.type
_entity_poly.pdbx_seq_one_letter_code
_entity_poly.pdbx_strand_id
1 'polypeptide(L)' 'MSPRPRGRPPGSIPEPERSRLLSALRAADKADTALRHAVREARAAHGSVREIADLLGKSTNTIQRWTRADDER' A
#
# COMPACT_ATOMS: atom_id res chain seq x y z
N MET A 1 -31.84 -26.54 28.73
CA MET A 1 -30.70 -27.11 27.96
C MET A 1 -30.47 -26.22 26.75
N SER A 2 -29.64 -25.18 26.86
CA SER A 2 -29.37 -24.27 25.73
C SER A 2 -28.32 -24.89 24.80
N PRO A 3 -28.54 -24.92 23.48
CA PRO A 3 -27.57 -25.49 22.56
C PRO A 3 -26.31 -24.60 22.55
N ARG A 4 -25.14 -25.22 22.75
CA ARG A 4 -23.85 -24.54 22.60
C ARG A 4 -23.74 -24.02 21.15
N PRO A 5 -23.32 -22.76 20.93
CA PRO A 5 -23.12 -22.27 19.57
C PRO A 5 -22.06 -23.13 18.90
N ARG A 6 -22.39 -23.69 17.72
CA ARG A 6 -21.45 -24.49 16.94
C ARG A 6 -20.20 -23.64 16.72
N GLY A 7 -19.07 -24.14 17.24
CA GLY A 7 -17.78 -23.48 17.12
C GLY A 7 -17.51 -23.09 15.68
N ARG A 8 -16.97 -21.89 15.52
CA ARG A 8 -16.59 -21.28 14.24
C ARG A 8 -15.75 -22.25 13.40
N PRO A 9 -15.99 -22.39 12.08
CA PRO A 9 -15.25 -23.34 11.27
C PRO A 9 -13.74 -23.01 11.27
N PRO A 10 -12.86 -24.01 11.42
CA PRO A 10 -11.41 -23.81 11.40
C PRO A 10 -11.00 -23.25 10.03
N GLY A 11 -10.29 -22.12 10.03
CA GLY A 11 -9.82 -21.44 8.80
C GLY A 11 -10.46 -20.08 8.52
N SER A 12 -11.48 -19.65 9.27
CA SER A 12 -12.02 -18.29 9.16
C SER A 12 -11.28 -17.32 10.11
N ILE A 13 -10.89 -16.13 9.66
CA ILE A 13 -10.33 -15.07 10.54
C ILE A 13 -11.48 -14.47 11.38
N PRO A 14 -11.42 -14.50 12.73
CA PRO A 14 -12.47 -13.96 13.60
C PRO A 14 -12.74 -12.47 13.39
N GLU A 15 -13.98 -12.06 13.63
CA GLU A 15 -14.23 -10.66 13.95
C GLU A 15 -13.82 -10.47 15.41
N PRO A 16 -13.09 -9.41 15.76
CA PRO A 16 -12.81 -8.19 14.96
C PRO A 16 -11.51 -8.21 14.14
N GLU A 17 -10.71 -9.28 14.18
CA GLU A 17 -9.39 -9.34 13.53
C GLU A 17 -9.47 -9.15 12.01
N ARG A 18 -10.49 -9.71 11.37
CA ARG A 18 -10.73 -9.51 9.93
C ARG A 18 -10.98 -8.04 9.59
N SER A 19 -11.82 -7.35 10.36
CA SER A 19 -12.07 -5.92 10.17
C SER A 19 -10.79 -5.08 10.39
N ARG A 20 -9.95 -5.45 11.37
CA ARG A 20 -8.64 -4.83 11.59
C ARG A 20 -7.70 -5.02 10.40
N LEU A 21 -7.62 -6.23 9.85
CA LEU A 21 -6.79 -6.52 8.68
C LEU A 21 -7.23 -5.74 7.43
N LEU A 22 -8.54 -5.68 7.16
CA LEU A 22 -9.06 -4.91 6.03
C LEU A 22 -8.82 -3.40 6.19
N SER A 23 -8.86 -2.91 7.43
CA SER A 23 -8.58 -1.50 7.71
C SER A 23 -7.09 -1.19 7.57
N ALA A 24 -6.20 -2.08 8.03
CA ALA A 24 -4.76 -1.97 7.82
C ALA A 24 -4.40 -2.01 6.32
N LEU A 25 -5.04 -2.91 5.54
CA LEU A 25 -4.85 -2.98 4.10
C LEU A 25 -5.22 -1.65 3.42
N ARG A 26 -6.40 -1.10 3.73
CA ARG A 26 -6.83 0.21 3.18
C ARG A 26 -5.90 1.35 3.59
N ALA A 27 -5.36 1.32 4.80
CA ALA A 27 -4.39 2.31 5.25
C ALA A 27 -3.07 2.19 4.48
N ALA A 28 -2.60 0.96 4.24
CA ALA A 28 -1.41 0.69 3.44
C ALA A 28 -1.60 1.15 1.99
N ASP A 29 -2.73 0.86 1.36
CA ASP A 29 -3.03 1.31 -0.02
C ASP A 29 -3.06 2.84 -0.13
N LYS A 30 -3.64 3.52 0.86
CA LYS A 30 -3.64 4.99 0.92
C LYS A 30 -2.22 5.54 1.08
N ALA A 31 -1.42 4.95 1.98
CA ALA A 31 -0.04 5.36 2.19
C ALA A 31 0.82 5.13 0.93
N ASP A 32 0.62 4.01 0.23
CA ASP A 32 1.31 3.72 -1.03
C ASP A 32 0.92 4.72 -2.13
N THR A 33 -0.37 5.06 -2.22
CA THR A 33 -0.86 6.09 -3.15
C THR A 33 -0.24 7.46 -2.84
N ALA A 34 -0.20 7.86 -1.57
CA ALA A 34 0.40 9.12 -1.14
C ALA A 34 1.91 9.16 -1.43
N LEU A 35 2.62 8.04 -1.21
CA LEU A 35 4.04 7.93 -1.53
C LEU A 35 4.29 8.09 -3.04
N ARG A 36 3.49 7.44 -3.88
CA ARG A 36 3.60 7.59 -5.35
C ARG A 36 3.36 9.04 -5.79
N HIS A 37 2.41 9.73 -5.17
CA HIS A 37 2.18 11.16 -5.44
C HIS A 37 3.39 12.00 -5.07
N ALA A 38 3.94 11.83 -3.87
CA ALA A 38 5.13 12.55 -3.42
C ALA A 38 6.35 12.30 -4.33
N VAL A 39 6.53 11.06 -4.82
CA VAL A 39 7.57 10.73 -5.81
C VAL A 39 7.39 11.50 -7.12
N ARG A 40 6.13 11.67 -7.57
CA ARG A 40 5.83 12.42 -8.80
C ARG A 40 6.07 13.91 -8.61
N GLU A 41 5.68 14.48 -7.47
CA GLU A 41 5.97 15.88 -7.14
C GLU A 41 7.48 16.13 -7.06
N ALA A 42 8.23 15.24 -6.41
CA ALA A 42 9.69 15.30 -6.39
C ALA A 42 10.29 15.24 -7.80
N ARG A 43 9.72 14.41 -8.68
CA ARG A 43 10.14 14.32 -10.08
C ARG A 43 9.82 15.59 -10.87
N ALA A 44 8.64 16.17 -10.66
CA ALA A 44 8.22 17.43 -11.28
C ALA A 44 9.08 18.62 -10.81
N ALA A 45 9.57 18.58 -9.58
CA ALA A 45 10.57 19.52 -9.05
C ALA A 45 12.00 19.26 -9.59
N HIS A 46 12.14 18.50 -10.68
CA HIS A 46 13.40 18.11 -11.30
C HIS A 46 14.31 17.19 -10.46
N GLY A 47 13.76 16.51 -9.45
CA GLY A 47 14.49 15.51 -8.66
C GLY A 47 14.96 14.33 -9.51
N SER A 48 16.21 13.90 -9.29
CA SER A 48 16.77 12.74 -9.96
C SER A 48 16.09 11.44 -9.50
N VAL A 49 15.76 10.55 -10.46
CA VAL A 49 15.25 9.20 -10.13
C VAL A 49 16.19 8.48 -9.16
N ARG A 50 17.50 8.66 -9.33
CA ARG A 50 18.51 7.99 -8.51
C ARG A 50 18.49 8.50 -7.07
N GLU A 51 18.45 9.83 -6.89
CA GLU A 51 18.37 10.43 -5.55
C GLU A 51 17.07 10.05 -4.83
N ILE A 52 15.93 10.05 -5.54
CA ILE A 52 14.65 9.63 -4.99
C ILE A 52 14.67 8.14 -4.60
N ALA A 53 15.27 7.29 -5.44
CA ALA A 53 15.40 5.87 -5.19
C ALA A 53 16.29 5.59 -3.96
N ASP A 54 17.43 6.26 -3.87
CA ASP A 54 18.37 6.14 -2.75
C ASP A 54 17.72 6.63 -1.44
N LEU A 55 16.99 7.75 -1.47
CA LEU A 55 16.27 8.29 -0.31
C LEU A 55 15.19 7.33 0.21
N LEU A 56 14.45 6.68 -0.69
CA LEU A 56 13.36 5.77 -0.33
C LEU A 56 13.81 4.33 -0.12
N GLY A 57 15.09 4.01 -0.35
CA GLY A 57 15.60 2.63 -0.35
C GLY A 57 14.90 1.74 -1.37
N LYS A 58 14.48 2.30 -2.50
CA LYS A 58 13.80 1.60 -3.59
C LYS A 58 14.71 1.48 -4.80
N SER A 59 14.37 0.56 -5.70
CA SER A 59 15.09 0.48 -6.98
C SER A 59 14.71 1.66 -7.88
N THR A 60 15.66 2.13 -8.69
CA THR A 60 15.41 3.15 -9.72
C THR A 60 14.30 2.73 -10.68
N ASN A 61 14.20 1.43 -10.99
CA ASN A 61 13.14 0.86 -11.82
C ASN A 61 11.75 1.04 -11.18
N THR A 62 11.63 0.87 -9.86
CA THR A 62 10.38 1.13 -9.12
C THR A 62 9.94 2.58 -9.28
N ILE A 63 10.86 3.53 -9.10
CA ILE A 63 10.58 4.96 -9.22
C ILE A 63 10.19 5.29 -10.67
N GLN A 64 10.92 4.80 -11.66
CA GLN A 64 10.60 4.99 -13.08
C GLN A 64 9.21 4.47 -13.44
N ARG A 65 8.81 3.31 -12.91
CA ARG A 65 7.47 2.75 -13.14
C ARG A 65 6.37 3.64 -12.58
N TRP A 66 6.60 4.26 -11.43
CA TRP A 66 5.63 5.17 -10.80
C TRP A 66 5.49 6.51 -11.53
N THR A 67 6.56 6.97 -12.18
CA THR A 67 6.55 8.21 -12.98
C THR A 67 6.04 8.00 -14.40
N ARG A 68 6.29 6.83 -15.01
CA ARG A 68 5.91 6.55 -16.41
C ARG A 68 4.41 6.35 -16.62
N ALA A 69 3.72 5.79 -15.63
CA ALA A 69 2.28 5.53 -15.73
C ALA A 69 1.40 6.80 -15.77
N ASP A 70 1.96 7.98 -15.51
CA ASP A 70 1.24 9.26 -15.52
C ASP A 70 1.49 10.08 -16.80
N ASP A 71 2.60 9.84 -17.50
CA ASP A 71 2.96 10.53 -18.76
C ASP A 71 2.04 10.15 -19.93
N GLU A 72 1.29 9.04 -19.79
CA GLU A 72 0.40 8.48 -20.81
C GLU A 72 -1.08 8.92 -20.63
N ARG A 73 -1.34 9.98 -19.83
CA ARG A 73 -2.68 10.57 -19.63
C ARG A 73 -2.86 11.95 -20.25
#